data_AF-A0A7C5L5K5-F1
#
_entry.id   AF-A0A7C5L5K5-F1
#
_cell.length_a   1.000
_cell.length_b   1.000
_cell.length_c   1.000
_cell.angle_alpha   90.00
_cell.angle_beta   90.00
_cell.angle_gamma   90.00
#
_symmetry.space_group_name_H-M   'P 1'
#
loop_
_entity.id
_entity.type
_entity.pdbx_description
1 polymer ?
#
loop_
_entity_poly.entity_id
_entity_poly.type
_entity_poly.pdbx_seq_one_letter_code
_entity_poly.pdbx_strand_id
1 'polypeptide(L)'
;MPHRSFTELVGLIEKLRGEDGCPWDGAQTHATLRPYVLEEAYETIAAIDTGDPAAIADELGDLLLQVLLHAQIASKAGEFTIDDVIENLSAKLIRRHPHVFGDAPSDIPSIKRAWREIKAGEGRSHPPIPALLSARKLVETGVDPAVAAYPSGEHRAGGRILQAIKEAWGEGFDPEIALRKAVAHLNGEG
;
A
#
# COMPACT_ATOMS: atom_id res chain seq x y z
N MET A 1 16.41 -26.05 7.82
CA MET A 1 15.69 -26.61 6.66
C MET A 1 16.04 -25.77 5.44
N PRO A 2 16.10 -26.32 4.22
CA PRO A 2 16.34 -25.51 3.02
C PRO A 2 15.22 -24.49 2.83
N HIS A 3 15.55 -23.30 2.31
CA HIS A 3 14.57 -22.27 1.96
C HIS A 3 13.70 -22.75 0.79
N ARG A 4 12.39 -22.55 0.87
CA ARG A 4 11.49 -22.77 -0.26
C ARG A 4 11.65 -21.65 -1.28
N SER A 5 11.55 -22.00 -2.55
CA SER A 5 11.40 -21.06 -3.66
C SER A 5 10.01 -20.42 -3.67
N PHE A 6 9.89 -19.30 -4.36
CA PHE A 6 8.59 -18.64 -4.55
C PHE A 6 7.59 -19.55 -5.28
N THR A 7 8.04 -20.30 -6.29
CA THR A 7 7.20 -21.26 -7.02
C THR A 7 6.66 -22.36 -6.11
N GLU A 8 7.48 -22.88 -5.19
CA GLU A 8 7.00 -23.86 -4.20
C GLU A 8 5.96 -23.23 -3.25
N LEU A 9 6.13 -21.97 -2.85
CA LEU A 9 5.13 -21.26 -2.04
C LEU A 9 3.81 -21.09 -2.80
N VAL A 10 3.84 -20.68 -4.07
CA VAL A 10 2.64 -20.60 -4.91
C VAL A 10 1.93 -21.96 -4.98
N GLY A 11 2.68 -23.03 -5.19
CA GLY A 11 2.14 -24.40 -5.20
C GLY A 11 1.51 -24.82 -3.86
N LEU A 12 2.03 -24.33 -2.73
CA LEU A 12 1.39 -24.56 -1.41
C LEU A 12 0.03 -23.86 -1.33
N ILE A 13 -0.08 -22.62 -1.79
CA ILE A 13 -1.35 -21.88 -1.79
C ILE A 13 -2.37 -22.53 -2.73
N GLU A 14 -1.92 -23.00 -3.90
CA GLU A 14 -2.75 -23.78 -4.81
C GLU A 14 -3.27 -25.06 -4.14
N LYS A 15 -2.39 -25.81 -3.46
CA LYS A 15 -2.77 -27.05 -2.77
C LYS A 15 -3.74 -26.79 -1.61
N LEU A 16 -3.49 -25.76 -0.79
CA LEU A 16 -4.38 -25.38 0.32
C LEU A 16 -5.77 -25.03 -0.17
N ARG A 17 -5.89 -24.39 -1.33
CA ARG A 17 -7.18 -24.03 -1.92
C ARG A 17 -7.74 -25.08 -2.88
N GLY A 18 -7.05 -26.19 -3.12
CA GLY A 18 -7.46 -27.26 -4.04
C GLY A 18 -8.67 -28.05 -3.56
N GLU A 19 -9.17 -28.99 -4.38
CA GLU A 19 -10.32 -29.85 -4.02
C GLU A 19 -10.06 -30.67 -2.75
N ASP A 20 -8.86 -31.24 -2.62
CA ASP A 20 -8.39 -31.94 -1.42
C ASP A 20 -7.67 -31.01 -0.42
N GLY A 21 -7.93 -29.70 -0.53
CA GLY A 21 -7.29 -28.67 0.27
C GLY A 21 -7.97 -28.44 1.63
N CYS A 22 -7.60 -27.34 2.28
CA CYS A 22 -8.26 -26.86 3.48
C CYS A 22 -9.63 -26.25 3.10
N PRO A 23 -10.76 -26.74 3.66
CA PRO A 23 -12.09 -26.21 3.34
C PRO A 23 -12.26 -24.73 3.69
N TRP A 24 -11.59 -24.26 4.75
CA TRP A 24 -11.63 -22.87 5.17
C TRP A 24 -10.91 -21.96 4.16
N ASP A 25 -9.72 -22.36 3.70
CA ASP A 25 -9.00 -21.63 2.65
C ASP A 25 -9.82 -21.65 1.35
N GLY A 26 -10.29 -22.83 0.93
CA GLY A 26 -11.10 -22.99 -0.28
C GLY A 26 -12.37 -22.13 -0.31
N ALA A 27 -12.99 -21.86 0.86
CA ALA A 27 -14.19 -21.03 0.98
C ALA A 27 -13.94 -19.52 0.89
N GLN A 28 -12.68 -19.06 1.00
CA GLN A 28 -12.39 -17.62 0.96
C GLN A 28 -12.63 -17.02 -0.43
N THR A 29 -13.08 -15.78 -0.44
CA THR A 29 -13.29 -14.94 -1.62
C THR A 29 -12.52 -13.63 -1.48
N HIS A 30 -12.41 -12.84 -2.55
CA HIS A 30 -11.83 -11.49 -2.44
C HIS A 30 -12.51 -10.64 -1.36
N ALA A 31 -13.82 -10.79 -1.17
CA ALA A 31 -14.59 -9.99 -0.22
C ALA A 31 -14.32 -10.40 1.24
N THR A 32 -14.20 -11.72 1.49
CA THR A 32 -13.92 -12.24 2.85
C THR A 32 -12.48 -12.00 3.27
N LEU A 33 -11.55 -11.84 2.32
CA LEU A 33 -10.13 -11.56 2.60
C LEU A 33 -9.78 -10.08 2.83
N ARG A 34 -10.62 -9.13 2.40
CA ARG A 34 -10.36 -7.69 2.59
C ARG A 34 -9.99 -7.27 4.01
N PRO A 35 -10.68 -7.72 5.09
CA PRO A 35 -10.31 -7.30 6.44
C PRO A 35 -8.88 -7.73 6.80
N TYR A 36 -8.45 -8.92 6.39
CA TYR A 36 -7.10 -9.40 6.67
C TYR A 36 -6.03 -8.58 5.94
N VAL A 37 -6.27 -8.15 4.70
CA VAL A 37 -5.36 -7.20 4.01
C VAL A 37 -5.11 -5.93 4.84
N LEU A 38 -6.14 -5.43 5.53
CA LEU A 38 -6.03 -4.26 6.39
C LEU A 38 -5.31 -4.58 7.70
N GLU A 39 -5.64 -5.71 8.32
CA GLU A 39 -5.01 -6.25 9.52
C GLU A 39 -3.50 -6.43 9.33
N GLU A 40 -3.08 -7.25 8.35
CA GLU A 40 -1.66 -7.51 8.07
C GLU A 40 -0.89 -6.23 7.72
N ALA A 41 -1.54 -5.27 7.05
CA ALA A 41 -0.92 -3.98 6.76
C ALA A 41 -0.65 -3.18 8.03
N TYR A 42 -1.55 -3.21 9.02
CA TYR A 42 -1.37 -2.54 10.30
C TYR A 42 -0.43 -3.31 11.24
N GLU A 43 -0.43 -4.64 11.21
CA GLU A 43 0.50 -5.48 11.97
C GLU A 43 1.93 -5.33 11.42
N THR A 44 2.10 -5.29 10.10
CA THR A 44 3.38 -4.91 9.46
C THR A 44 3.87 -3.54 9.94
N ILE A 45 3.00 -2.53 10.02
CA ILE A 45 3.37 -1.20 10.55
C ILE A 45 3.80 -1.31 12.02
N ALA A 46 3.05 -2.05 12.84
CA ALA A 46 3.37 -2.25 14.24
C ALA A 46 4.72 -2.97 14.42
N ALA A 47 5.00 -4.00 13.63
CA ALA A 47 6.28 -4.71 13.66
C ALA A 47 7.45 -3.80 13.26
N ILE A 48 7.28 -2.96 12.23
CA ILE A 48 8.28 -1.95 11.85
C ILE A 48 8.57 -0.99 13.03
N ASP A 49 7.53 -0.57 13.76
CA ASP A 49 7.67 0.31 14.92
C ASP A 49 8.44 -0.34 16.08
N THR A 50 8.43 -1.67 16.22
CA THR A 50 9.24 -2.38 17.24
C THR A 50 10.72 -2.44 16.88
N GLY A 51 11.06 -2.36 15.59
CA GLY A 51 12.41 -2.55 15.10
C GLY A 51 12.94 -4.00 15.17
N ASP A 52 12.10 -4.97 15.53
CA ASP A 52 12.44 -6.39 15.57
C ASP A 52 12.46 -6.98 14.15
N PRO A 53 13.63 -7.38 13.60
CA PRO A 53 13.72 -7.94 12.26
C PRO A 53 12.93 -9.25 12.08
N ALA A 54 12.75 -10.04 13.15
CA ALA A 54 12.00 -11.29 13.07
C ALA A 54 10.50 -11.02 12.92
N ALA A 55 9.95 -10.13 13.75
CA ALA A 55 8.56 -9.70 13.64
C ALA A 55 8.29 -9.07 12.27
N ILE A 56 9.18 -8.18 11.78
CA ILE A 56 9.03 -7.56 10.46
C ILE A 56 9.00 -8.61 9.34
N ALA A 57 9.86 -9.64 9.42
CA ALA A 57 9.90 -10.69 8.41
C ALA A 57 8.63 -11.57 8.41
N ASP A 58 8.05 -11.81 9.58
CA ASP A 58 6.83 -12.59 9.75
C ASP A 58 5.62 -11.87 9.12
N GLU A 59 5.39 -10.62 9.53
CA GLU A 59 4.27 -9.80 9.06
C GLU A 59 4.34 -9.49 7.55
N LEU A 60 5.55 -9.30 7.01
CA LEU A 60 5.73 -9.18 5.55
C LEU A 60 5.38 -10.48 4.82
N GLY A 61 5.58 -11.63 5.48
CA GLY A 61 5.15 -12.94 5.01
C GLY A 61 3.62 -13.05 4.95
N ASP A 62 2.92 -12.59 5.98
CA ASP A 62 1.46 -12.61 6.05
C ASP A 62 0.83 -11.62 5.07
N LEU A 63 1.42 -10.45 4.89
CA LEU A 63 1.01 -9.52 3.83
C LEU A 63 1.22 -10.13 2.43
N LEU A 64 2.30 -10.89 2.21
CA LEU A 64 2.53 -11.63 0.97
C LEU A 64 1.52 -12.77 0.78
N LEU A 65 1.14 -13.47 1.86
CA LEU A 65 0.11 -14.51 1.83
C LEU A 65 -1.21 -13.95 1.28
N GLN A 66 -1.62 -12.74 1.71
CA GLN A 66 -2.82 -12.11 1.17
C GLN A 66 -2.73 -11.90 -0.34
N VAL A 67 -1.60 -11.43 -0.87
CA VAL A 67 -1.40 -11.27 -2.32
C VAL A 67 -1.57 -12.60 -3.06
N LEU A 68 -0.98 -13.68 -2.53
CA LEU A 68 -1.05 -15.01 -3.13
C LEU A 68 -2.46 -15.61 -3.08
N LEU A 69 -3.20 -15.43 -1.98
CA LEU A 69 -4.58 -15.89 -1.85
C LEU A 69 -5.49 -15.19 -2.87
N HIS A 70 -5.36 -13.87 -3.04
CA HIS A 70 -6.08 -13.13 -4.05
C HIS A 70 -5.72 -13.60 -5.47
N ALA A 71 -4.43 -13.75 -5.78
CA ALA A 71 -4.00 -14.26 -7.08
C ALA A 71 -4.56 -15.67 -7.37
N GLN A 72 -4.60 -16.55 -6.37
CA GLN A 72 -5.13 -17.90 -6.55
C GLN A 72 -6.65 -17.93 -6.73
N ILE A 73 -7.39 -17.03 -6.07
CA ILE A 73 -8.84 -16.85 -6.30
C ILE A 73 -9.09 -16.44 -7.76
N ALA A 74 -8.37 -15.43 -8.24
CA ALA A 74 -8.51 -14.93 -9.60
C ALA A 74 -8.08 -15.97 -10.66
N SER A 75 -7.01 -16.73 -10.38
CA SER A 75 -6.53 -17.78 -11.28
C SER A 75 -7.57 -18.87 -11.46
N LYS A 76 -8.27 -19.27 -10.38
CA LYS A 76 -9.37 -20.24 -10.46
C LYS A 76 -10.58 -19.72 -11.24
N ALA A 77 -10.80 -18.41 -11.25
CA ALA A 77 -11.85 -17.76 -12.04
C ALA A 77 -11.43 -17.52 -13.50
N GLY A 78 -10.17 -17.80 -13.87
CA GLY A 78 -9.63 -17.54 -15.21
C GLY A 78 -9.44 -16.04 -15.50
N GLU A 79 -9.28 -15.22 -14.47
CA GLU A 79 -9.20 -13.76 -14.58
C GLU A 79 -7.76 -13.24 -14.72
N PHE A 80 -6.91 -13.56 -13.73
CA PHE A 80 -5.47 -13.26 -13.73
C PHE A 80 -4.74 -14.20 -12.78
N THR A 81 -3.41 -14.26 -12.91
CA THR A 81 -2.52 -15.14 -12.14
C THR A 81 -1.52 -14.31 -11.32
N ILE A 82 -0.73 -15.00 -10.49
CA ILE A 82 0.40 -14.36 -9.80
C ILE A 82 1.45 -13.82 -10.79
N ASP A 83 1.62 -14.48 -11.93
CA ASP A 83 2.56 -14.03 -12.97
C ASP A 83 2.11 -12.70 -13.58
N ASP A 84 0.80 -12.51 -13.79
CA ASP A 84 0.25 -11.23 -14.24
C ASP A 84 0.47 -10.13 -13.21
N VAL A 85 0.37 -10.43 -11.91
CA VAL A 85 0.67 -9.47 -10.82
C VAL A 85 2.14 -9.07 -10.86
N ILE A 86 3.04 -10.05 -11.03
CA ILE A 86 4.49 -9.83 -11.12
C ILE A 86 4.85 -9.01 -12.36
N GLU A 87 4.27 -9.33 -13.52
CA GLU A 87 4.52 -8.59 -14.77
C GLU A 87 4.05 -7.13 -14.64
N ASN A 88 2.84 -6.93 -14.12
CA ASN A 88 2.29 -5.59 -13.89
C ASN A 88 3.15 -4.75 -12.92
N LEU A 89 3.73 -5.38 -11.90
CA LEU A 89 4.66 -4.72 -10.99
C LEU A 89 6.00 -4.43 -11.69
N SER A 90 6.57 -5.42 -12.37
CA SER A 90 7.87 -5.34 -13.04
C SER A 90 7.88 -4.26 -14.11
N ALA A 91 6.92 -4.28 -15.03
CA ALA A 91 6.77 -3.25 -16.06
C ALA A 91 6.58 -1.84 -15.46
N LYS A 92 5.84 -1.73 -14.35
CA LYS A 92 5.65 -0.46 -13.63
C LYS A 92 6.95 0.04 -12.99
N LEU A 93 7.73 -0.84 -12.37
CA LEU A 93 9.00 -0.48 -11.75
C LEU A 93 10.02 -0.04 -12.81
N ILE A 94 10.17 -0.79 -13.89
CA ILE A 94 11.06 -0.43 -15.01
C ILE A 94 10.67 0.94 -15.58
N ARG A 95 9.39 1.13 -15.92
CA ARG A 95 8.89 2.39 -16.49
C ARG A 95 9.12 3.59 -15.56
N ARG A 96 8.94 3.43 -14.25
CA ARG A 96 9.07 4.53 -13.27
C ARG A 96 10.50 4.84 -12.85
N HIS A 97 11.48 4.03 -13.28
CA HIS A 97 12.89 4.22 -12.95
C HIS A 97 13.77 4.30 -14.22
N PRO A 98 13.51 5.26 -15.13
CA PRO A 98 14.33 5.42 -16.33
C PRO A 98 15.79 5.77 -16.02
N HIS A 99 16.08 6.30 -14.82
CA HIS A 99 17.44 6.58 -14.34
C HIS A 99 18.23 5.32 -13.94
N VAL A 100 17.54 4.18 -13.78
CA VAL A 100 18.15 2.86 -13.52
C VAL A 100 18.17 2.00 -14.77
N PHE A 101 17.07 1.99 -15.52
CA PHE A 101 16.85 1.06 -16.65
C PHE A 101 16.94 1.72 -18.04
N GLY A 102 17.26 3.00 -18.11
CA GLY A 102 17.38 3.77 -19.34
C GLY A 102 18.42 4.87 -19.21
N ASP A 103 18.22 5.95 -19.97
CA ASP A 103 19.11 7.12 -19.97
C ASP A 103 18.35 8.35 -19.46
N ALA A 104 18.37 8.55 -18.14
CA ALA A 104 17.76 9.70 -17.48
C ALA A 104 18.59 10.17 -16.27
N PRO A 105 18.49 11.46 -15.88
CA PRO A 105 19.23 11.98 -14.72
C PRO A 105 18.91 11.25 -13.42
N SER A 106 19.95 11.00 -12.61
CA SER A 106 19.87 10.25 -11.35
C SER A 106 19.94 11.12 -10.08
N ASP A 107 19.92 12.45 -10.22
CA ASP A 107 19.82 13.34 -9.06
C ASP A 107 18.40 13.34 -8.46
N ILE A 108 18.31 13.41 -7.12
CA ILE A 108 17.03 13.32 -6.39
C ILE A 108 15.98 14.34 -6.90
N PRO A 109 16.31 15.64 -7.12
CA PRO A 109 15.36 16.59 -7.68
C PRO A 109 14.79 16.16 -9.03
N SER A 110 15.64 15.70 -9.96
CA SER A 110 15.19 15.23 -11.28
C SER A 110 14.37 13.95 -11.21
N ILE A 111 14.76 12.99 -10.37
CA ILE A 111 13.99 11.76 -10.11
C ILE A 111 12.59 12.11 -9.61
N LYS A 112 12.46 13.02 -8.63
CA LYS A 112 11.17 13.45 -8.08
C LYS A 112 10.29 14.17 -9.11
N ARG A 113 10.87 14.89 -10.08
CA ARG A 113 10.10 15.52 -11.18
C ARG A 113 9.60 14.45 -12.16
N ALA A 114 10.51 13.64 -12.70
CA ALA A 114 10.18 12.58 -13.66
C ALA A 114 9.14 11.59 -13.11
N TRP A 115 9.26 11.20 -11.84
CA TRP A 115 8.29 10.30 -11.21
C TRP A 115 6.88 10.88 -11.13
N ARG A 116 6.75 12.19 -10.86
CA ARG A 116 5.46 12.89 -10.85
C ARG A 116 4.85 12.94 -12.26
N GLU A 117 5.65 13.25 -13.27
CA GLU A 117 5.22 13.31 -14.67
C GLU A 117 4.76 11.94 -15.16
N ILE A 118 5.53 10.88 -14.91
CA ILE A 118 5.17 9.50 -15.28
C ILE A 118 3.87 9.09 -14.58
N LYS A 119 3.74 9.36 -13.27
CA LYS A 119 2.50 9.06 -12.54
C LYS A 119 1.28 9.80 -13.08
N ALA A 120 1.42 11.08 -13.44
CA ALA A 120 0.33 11.87 -13.99
C ALA A 120 -0.17 11.32 -15.33
N GLY A 121 0.74 10.80 -16.17
CA GLY A 121 0.40 10.16 -17.44
C GLY A 121 -0.27 8.79 -17.33
N GLU A 122 -0.25 8.13 -16.16
CA GLU A 122 -0.83 6.78 -15.99
C GLU A 122 -2.36 6.77 -15.83
N GLY A 123 -3.03 7.92 -15.69
CA GLY A 123 -4.49 8.06 -15.82
C GLY A 123 -5.33 7.17 -14.87
N ARG A 124 -4.81 6.80 -13.70
CA ARG A 124 -5.52 5.90 -12.78
C ARG A 124 -6.62 6.62 -11.99
N SER A 125 -7.86 6.24 -12.24
CA SER A 125 -8.95 6.45 -11.28
C SER A 125 -8.84 5.37 -10.21
N HIS A 126 -8.65 5.79 -8.96
CA HIS A 126 -8.68 4.88 -7.82
C HIS A 126 -10.08 4.89 -7.20
N PRO A 127 -10.57 3.73 -6.70
CA PRO A 127 -11.75 3.73 -5.85
C PRO A 127 -11.53 4.67 -4.64
N PRO A 128 -12.61 5.17 -4.01
CA PRO A 128 -12.49 6.07 -2.88
C PRO A 128 -11.66 5.41 -1.78
N ILE A 129 -10.58 6.08 -1.41
CA ILE A 129 -9.68 5.73 -0.30
C ILE A 129 -10.07 6.54 0.94
N PRO A 130 -9.69 6.11 2.16
CA PRO A 130 -9.93 6.87 3.38
C PRO A 130 -9.52 8.33 3.25
N ALA A 131 -10.31 9.24 3.85
CA ALA A 131 -10.15 10.68 3.68
C ALA A 131 -8.74 11.16 4.05
N LEU A 132 -8.12 10.59 5.10
CA LEU A 132 -6.78 10.96 5.53
C LEU A 132 -5.70 10.58 4.50
N LEU A 133 -5.79 9.37 3.92
CA LEU A 133 -4.89 8.94 2.85
C LEU A 133 -5.12 9.75 1.55
N SER A 134 -6.38 10.07 1.24
CA SER A 134 -6.72 10.94 0.11
C SER A 134 -6.11 12.32 0.26
N ALA A 135 -6.25 12.91 1.44
CA ALA A 135 -5.68 14.19 1.81
C ALA A 135 -4.14 14.18 1.75
N ARG A 136 -3.48 13.13 2.27
CA ARG A 136 -2.03 12.94 2.14
C ARG A 136 -1.57 12.91 0.69
N LYS A 137 -2.25 12.14 -0.16
CA LYS A 137 -1.94 12.08 -1.60
C LYS A 137 -2.13 13.43 -2.27
N LEU A 138 -3.17 14.19 -1.90
CA LEU A 138 -3.42 15.52 -2.45
C LEU A 138 -2.27 16.48 -2.13
N VAL A 139 -1.81 16.53 -0.87
CA VAL A 139 -0.70 17.43 -0.49
C VAL A 139 0.63 17.01 -1.14
N GLU A 140 0.85 15.71 -1.39
CA GLU A 140 2.02 15.21 -2.13
C GLU A 140 2.07 15.72 -3.58
N THR A 141 0.91 16.05 -4.19
CA THR A 141 0.88 16.67 -5.53
C THR A 141 1.32 18.14 -5.54
N GLY A 142 1.52 18.75 -4.36
CA GLY A 142 1.95 20.14 -4.21
C GLY A 142 0.82 21.15 -4.02
N VAL A 143 -0.41 20.69 -3.77
CA VAL A 143 -1.53 21.57 -3.37
C VAL A 143 -1.17 22.25 -2.05
N ASP A 144 -1.42 23.55 -1.98
CA ASP A 144 -1.25 24.33 -0.74
C ASP A 144 -2.62 24.66 -0.11
N PRO A 145 -3.02 23.95 0.97
CA PRO A 145 -4.30 24.17 1.63
C PRO A 145 -4.44 25.58 2.21
N ALA A 146 -3.34 26.23 2.59
CA ALA A 146 -3.37 27.56 3.22
C ALA A 146 -3.89 28.67 2.29
N VAL A 147 -3.74 28.50 0.97
CA VAL A 147 -4.11 29.51 -0.04
C VAL A 147 -5.26 29.05 -0.95
N ALA A 148 -5.81 27.86 -0.70
CA ALA A 148 -6.92 27.32 -1.48
C ALA A 148 -8.24 28.05 -1.19
N ALA A 149 -9.08 28.20 -2.22
CA ALA A 149 -10.41 28.76 -2.07
C ALA A 149 -11.41 27.69 -1.59
N TYR A 150 -12.11 27.98 -0.50
CA TYR A 150 -13.09 27.07 0.11
C TYR A 150 -14.51 27.67 0.07
N PRO A 151 -15.48 27.01 -0.58
CA PRO A 151 -16.80 27.59 -0.86
C PRO A 151 -17.72 27.68 0.37
N SER A 152 -17.43 26.97 1.46
CA SER A 152 -18.23 27.02 2.69
C SER A 152 -17.37 26.96 3.95
N GLY A 153 -17.99 27.19 5.11
CA GLY A 153 -17.33 27.04 6.42
C GLY A 153 -16.85 25.61 6.68
N GLU A 154 -17.61 24.60 6.25
CA GLU A 154 -17.24 23.19 6.37
C GLU A 154 -16.02 22.86 5.49
N HIS A 155 -15.98 23.38 4.25
CA HIS A 155 -14.80 23.25 3.39
C HIS A 155 -13.56 23.90 4.03
N ARG A 156 -13.70 25.07 4.67
CA ARG A 156 -12.60 25.71 5.42
C ARG A 156 -12.14 24.88 6.62
N ALA A 157 -13.06 24.17 7.30
CA ALA A 157 -12.68 23.24 8.36
C ALA A 157 -11.83 22.09 7.81
N GLY A 158 -12.25 21.49 6.69
CA GLY A 158 -11.45 20.49 5.96
C GLY A 158 -10.08 21.03 5.51
N GLY A 159 -10.01 22.28 5.07
CA GLY A 159 -8.75 22.95 4.71
C GLY A 159 -7.74 23.04 5.85
N ARG A 160 -8.20 23.28 7.08
CA ARG A 160 -7.32 23.27 8.27
C ARG A 160 -6.77 21.87 8.57
N ILE A 161 -7.57 20.83 8.39
CA ILE A 161 -7.11 19.44 8.53
C ILE A 161 -6.07 19.12 7.45
N LEU A 162 -6.33 19.51 6.20
CA LEU A 162 -5.37 19.37 5.09
C LEU A 162 -4.05 20.09 5.37
N GLN A 163 -4.10 21.27 5.99
CA GLN A 163 -2.91 22.01 6.37
C GLN A 163 -2.07 21.25 7.41
N ALA A 164 -2.68 20.70 8.46
CA ALA A 164 -1.98 19.89 9.45
C ALA A 164 -1.36 18.62 8.83
N ILE A 165 -2.05 17.99 7.87
CA ILE A 165 -1.54 16.85 7.09
C ILE A 165 -0.31 17.25 6.27
N LYS A 166 -0.34 18.42 5.61
CA LYS A 166 0.82 18.95 4.86
C LYS A 166 2.02 19.20 5.76
N GLU A 167 1.80 19.77 6.94
CA GLU A 167 2.86 20.02 7.93
C GLU A 167 3.49 18.72 8.43
N ALA A 168 2.68 17.77 8.92
CA ALA A 168 3.17 16.46 9.37
C ALA A 168 3.95 15.71 8.28
N TRP A 169 3.44 15.72 7.04
CA TRP A 169 4.14 15.12 5.90
C TRP A 169 5.46 15.83 5.56
N GLY A 170 5.49 17.17 5.66
CA GLY A 170 6.69 17.98 5.45
C GLY A 170 7.79 17.70 6.49
N GLU A 171 7.41 17.31 7.70
CA GLU A 171 8.31 16.87 8.77
C GLU A 171 8.77 15.41 8.63
N GLY A 172 8.23 14.68 7.65
CA GLY A 172 8.60 13.28 7.37
C GLY A 172 7.75 12.25 8.11
N PHE A 173 6.62 12.66 8.71
CA PHE A 173 5.70 11.74 9.38
C PHE A 173 4.53 11.37 8.45
N ASP A 174 4.14 10.09 8.43
CA ASP A 174 2.88 9.70 7.81
C ASP A 174 1.70 10.14 8.73
N PRO A 175 0.75 10.96 8.23
CA PRO A 175 -0.36 11.49 9.02
C PRO A 175 -1.27 10.43 9.65
N GLU A 176 -1.48 9.27 9.02
CA GLU A 176 -2.30 8.19 9.57
C GLU A 176 -1.61 7.58 10.79
N ILE A 177 -0.32 7.29 10.67
CA ILE A 177 0.49 6.73 11.75
C ILE A 177 0.62 7.74 12.90
N ALA A 178 0.90 9.00 12.59
CA ALA A 178 1.03 10.06 13.58
C ALA A 178 -0.27 10.26 14.37
N LEU A 179 -1.42 10.31 13.69
CA LEU A 179 -2.72 10.46 14.33
C LEU A 179 -3.05 9.24 15.19
N ARG A 180 -2.82 8.02 14.69
CA ARG A 180 -3.03 6.79 15.47
C ARG A 180 -2.22 6.78 16.76
N LYS A 181 -0.92 7.10 16.70
CA LYS A 181 -0.05 7.17 17.89
C LYS A 181 -0.54 8.22 18.89
N ALA A 182 -0.93 9.40 18.40
CA ALA A 182 -1.47 10.46 19.25
C ALA A 182 -2.78 10.05 19.94
N VAL A 183 -3.71 9.40 19.23
CA VAL A 183 -4.98 8.91 19.79
C VAL A 183 -4.73 7.83 20.85
N ALA A 184 -3.89 6.84 20.56
CA ALA A 184 -3.54 5.79 21.52
C ALA A 184 -2.92 6.37 22.80
N HIS A 185 -2.00 7.32 22.66
CA HIS A 185 -1.40 8.02 23.81
C HIS A 185 -2.46 8.75 24.67
N LEU A 186 -3.38 9.48 24.03
CA LEU A 186 -4.43 10.22 24.75
C LEU A 186 -5.48 9.31 25.40
N ASN A 187 -5.66 8.09 24.88
CA ASN A 187 -6.49 7.06 25.49
C ASN A 187 -5.78 6.27 26.61
N GLY A 188 -4.48 6.52 26.83
CA GLY A 188 -3.67 5.77 27.81
C GLY A 188 -3.27 4.37 27.33
N GLU A 189 -3.26 4.14 26.03
CA GLU A 189 -2.95 2.86 25.38
C GLU A 189 -1.47 2.78 24.93
N GLY A 190 -0.58 3.58 25.52
CA GLY A 190 0.84 3.72 25.10
C GLY A 190 1.82 3.76 26.26
#